data_AF-A0A820VHZ0-F1
#
_entry.id   AF-A0A820VHZ0-F1
#
_cell.length_a   1.000
_cell.length_b   1.000
_cell.length_c   1.000
_cell.angle_alpha   90.00
_cell.angle_beta   90.00
_cell.angle_gamma   90.00
#
_symmetry.space_group_name_H-M   'P 1'
#
loop_
_entity.id
_entity.type
_entity.pdbx_description
1 polymer ?
#
loop_
_entity_poly.entity_id
_entity_poly.type
_entity_poly.pdbx_seq_one_letter_code
_entity_poly.pdbx_strand_id
1 'polypeptide(L)'
;MKQVMKYKIEICGLCETNIYSSGTNHIGDYTMLYSGIPIEKKTRSTFGVGILMSKSATTAWRNSGAEWEAINERIIRLRIKCEPIPINMIVIYAPINSTNKHITE
;
A
#
# COMPACT_ATOMS: atom_id res chain seq x y z
N MET A 1 -6.40 11.72 5.90
CA MET A 1 -7.34 12.21 4.86
C MET A 1 -7.15 13.67 4.47
N LYS A 2 -6.97 14.63 5.40
CA LYS A 2 -6.86 16.07 5.04
C LYS A 2 -5.83 16.36 3.93
N GLN A 3 -4.65 15.74 3.97
CA GLN A 3 -3.59 15.98 2.96
C GLN A 3 -3.96 15.40 1.58
N VAL A 4 -4.42 14.14 1.49
CA VAL A 4 -4.86 13.54 0.22
C VAL A 4 -6.01 14.31 -0.42
N MET A 5 -6.95 14.83 0.38
CA MET A 5 -8.02 15.70 -0.13
C MET A 5 -7.49 17.06 -0.61
N LYS A 6 -6.60 17.70 0.16
CA LYS A 6 -6.01 19.01 -0.19
C LYS A 6 -5.32 18.97 -1.55
N TYR A 7 -4.56 17.91 -1.81
CA TYR A 7 -3.81 17.74 -3.06
C TYR A 7 -4.59 16.98 -4.15
N LYS A 8 -5.86 16.63 -3.90
CA LYS A 8 -6.72 15.89 -4.84
C LYS A 8 -6.03 14.61 -5.37
N ILE A 9 -5.43 13.85 -4.45
CA ILE A 9 -4.67 12.63 -4.80
C ILE A 9 -5.64 11.49 -5.08
N GLU A 10 -5.60 10.95 -6.29
CA GLU A 10 -6.44 9.83 -6.72
C GLU A 10 -5.93 8.47 -6.21
N ILE A 11 -4.62 8.26 -6.20
CA ILE A 11 -3.97 7.06 -5.69
C ILE A 11 -2.74 7.46 -4.87
N CYS A 12 -2.62 6.94 -3.66
CA CYS A 12 -1.55 7.26 -2.72
C CYS A 12 -0.95 5.99 -2.12
N GLY A 13 0.37 5.83 -2.21
CA GLY A 13 1.11 4.82 -1.46
C GLY A 13 1.44 5.31 -0.05
N LEU A 14 1.30 4.45 0.94
CA LEU A 14 1.56 4.72 2.35
C LEU A 14 2.55 3.69 2.89
N CYS A 15 3.52 4.15 3.67
CA CYS A 15 4.44 3.32 4.44
C CYS A 15 4.24 3.58 5.93
N GLU A 16 4.69 2.65 6.77
CA GLU A 16 4.56 2.69 8.23
C GLU A 16 3.11 2.88 8.70
N THR A 17 2.17 2.15 8.08
CA THR A 17 0.74 2.29 8.38
C THR A 17 0.37 1.83 9.79
N ASN A 18 1.17 0.96 10.40
CA ASN A 18 0.91 0.33 11.70
C ASN A 18 -0.40 -0.47 11.75
N ILE A 19 -0.92 -0.86 10.59
CA ILE A 19 -2.11 -1.70 10.46
C ILE A 19 -1.65 -3.15 10.44
N TYR A 20 -2.24 -3.98 11.29
CA TYR A 20 -1.98 -5.43 11.32
C TYR A 20 -2.81 -6.16 10.27
N SER A 21 -2.30 -7.32 9.87
CA SER A 21 -2.84 -8.19 8.84
C SER A 21 -2.89 -7.49 7.47
N SER A 22 -3.48 -8.17 6.49
CA SER A 22 -3.66 -7.61 5.14
C SER A 22 -5.14 -7.64 4.77
N GLY A 23 -5.59 -6.67 3.98
CA GLY A 23 -6.99 -6.62 3.59
C GLY A 23 -7.37 -5.34 2.87
N THR A 24 -8.68 -5.11 2.83
CA THR A 24 -9.28 -3.90 2.27
C THR A 24 -10.15 -3.23 3.32
N ASN A 25 -10.13 -1.90 3.38
CA ASN A 25 -10.94 -1.11 4.29
C ASN A 25 -11.52 0.12 3.57
N HIS A 26 -12.57 0.71 4.11
CA HIS A 26 -13.18 1.94 3.59
C HIS A 26 -12.98 3.06 4.61
N ILE A 27 -12.38 4.17 4.17
CA ILE A 27 -12.05 5.33 5.00
C ILE A 27 -12.67 6.57 4.36
N GLY A 28 -13.91 6.88 4.75
CA GLY A 28 -14.73 7.87 4.05
C GLY A 28 -14.98 7.44 2.60
N ASP A 29 -14.72 8.33 1.64
CA ASP A 29 -14.88 8.06 0.21
C ASP A 29 -13.69 7.33 -0.45
N TYR A 30 -12.76 6.82 0.36
CA TYR A 30 -11.54 6.18 -0.13
C TYR A 30 -11.52 4.69 0.23
N THR A 31 -10.98 3.89 -0.69
CA THR A 31 -10.66 2.48 -0.43
C THR A 31 -9.19 2.36 -0.08
N MET A 32 -8.87 1.70 1.03
CA MET A 32 -7.51 1.37 1.42
C MET A 32 -7.27 -0.12 1.22
N LEU A 33 -6.27 -0.47 0.42
CA LEU A 33 -5.65 -1.78 0.41
C LEU A 33 -4.45 -1.71 1.37
N TYR A 34 -4.27 -2.71 2.21
CA TYR A 34 -3.16 -2.69 3.17
C TYR A 34 -2.52 -4.06 3.34
N SER A 35 -1.23 -4.04 3.64
CA SER A 35 -0.47 -5.23 4.03
C SER A 35 0.38 -4.92 5.25
N GLY A 36 0.27 -5.77 6.26
CA GLY A 36 0.94 -5.63 7.54
C GLY A 36 1.18 -6.98 8.20
N ILE A 37 1.89 -6.94 9.33
CA ILE A 37 2.24 -8.15 10.09
C ILE A 37 0.96 -8.83 10.60
N PRO A 38 0.86 -10.18 10.55
CA PRO A 38 -0.25 -10.90 11.14
C PRO A 38 -0.50 -10.49 12.59
N ILE A 39 -1.76 -10.37 12.99
CA ILE A 39 -2.12 -9.84 14.32
C ILE A 39 -1.59 -10.71 15.46
N GLU A 40 -1.37 -12.00 15.23
CA GLU A 40 -0.77 -12.94 16.18
C GLU A 40 0.72 -12.65 16.43
N LYS A 41 1.38 -11.98 15.47
CA LYS A 41 2.79 -11.58 15.54
C LYS A 41 2.93 -10.10 15.90
N LYS A 42 1.98 -9.54 16.66
CA LYS A 42 1.97 -8.13 17.05
C LYS A 42 3.29 -7.75 17.72
N THR A 43 4.09 -6.92 17.04
CA THR A 43 5.32 -6.33 17.60
C THR A 43 5.12 -4.84 17.90
N ARG A 44 6.03 -4.26 18.68
CA ARG A 44 6.10 -2.80 18.90
C ARG A 44 6.65 -2.04 17.68
N SER A 45 7.14 -2.75 16.66
CA SER A 45 7.77 -2.15 15.50
C SER A 45 6.75 -1.58 14.53
N THR A 46 7.10 -0.46 13.92
CA THR A 46 6.26 0.24 12.95
C THR A 46 6.43 -0.36 11.56
N PHE A 47 5.52 -1.24 11.18
CA PHE A 47 5.48 -1.87 9.87
C PHE A 47 4.13 -1.64 9.21
N GLY A 48 4.05 -2.02 7.93
CA GLY A 48 2.84 -1.97 7.16
C GLY A 48 2.94 -0.97 6.02
N VAL A 49 2.34 -1.36 4.91
CA VAL A 49 2.20 -0.56 3.69
C VAL A 49 0.74 -0.54 3.27
N GLY A 50 0.37 0.47 2.49
CA GLY A 50 -0.98 0.56 1.96
C GLY A 50 -1.06 1.36 0.68
N ILE A 51 -2.16 1.14 -0.03
CA ILE A 51 -2.56 1.91 -1.20
C ILE A 51 -3.94 2.48 -0.92
N LEU A 52 -4.04 3.79 -0.92
CA LEU A 52 -5.29 4.52 -0.75
C LEU A 52 -5.76 5.00 -2.11
N MET A 53 -7.01 4.70 -2.46
CA MET A 53 -7.64 5.07 -3.73
C MET A 53 -8.86 5.94 -3.47
N SER A 54 -9.02 7.00 -4.26
CA SER A 54 -10.27 7.76 -4.33
C SER A 54 -11.43 6.87 -4.78
N LYS A 55 -12.66 7.40 -4.74
CA LYS A 55 -13.83 6.75 -5.32
C LYS A 55 -13.64 6.44 -6.81
N SER A 56 -13.09 7.38 -7.58
CA SER A 56 -12.88 7.21 -9.03
C SER A 56 -11.86 6.11 -9.33
N ALA A 57 -10.71 6.16 -8.67
CA ALA A 57 -9.69 5.13 -8.80
C ALA A 57 -10.17 3.75 -8.33
N THR A 58 -10.96 3.71 -7.25
CA THR A 58 -11.60 2.48 -6.76
C THR A 58 -12.52 1.88 -7.81
N THR A 59 -13.37 2.70 -8.45
CA THR A 59 -14.27 2.23 -9.51
C THR A 59 -13.50 1.67 -10.70
N ALA A 60 -12.47 2.38 -11.17
CA ALA A 60 -11.61 1.89 -12.26
C ALA A 60 -10.94 0.56 -11.90
N TRP A 61 -10.35 0.48 -10.70
CA TRP A 61 -9.73 -0.74 -10.20
C TRP A 61 -10.71 -1.92 -10.12
N ARG A 62 -11.90 -1.72 -9.54
CA ARG A 62 -12.95 -2.75 -9.44
C ARG A 62 -13.40 -3.23 -10.82
N ASN A 63 -13.69 -2.31 -11.74
CA ASN A 63 -14.11 -2.64 -13.10
C ASN A 63 -13.02 -3.38 -13.88
N SER A 64 -11.76 -3.20 -13.50
CA SER A 64 -10.60 -3.86 -14.12
C SER A 64 -10.26 -5.25 -13.55
N GLY A 65 -11.07 -5.74 -12.61
CA GLY A 65 -10.90 -7.06 -11.97
C GLY A 65 -10.41 -7.03 -10.53
N ALA A 66 -10.29 -5.83 -9.93
CA ALA A 66 -9.89 -5.65 -8.53
C ALA A 66 -8.57 -6.36 -8.14
N GLU A 67 -7.60 -6.42 -9.06
CA GLU A 67 -6.34 -7.15 -8.85
C GLU A 67 -5.42 -6.41 -7.88
N TRP A 68 -5.04 -7.07 -6.79
CA TRP A 68 -4.04 -6.60 -5.83
C TRP A 68 -3.44 -7.78 -5.06
N GLU A 69 -2.26 -7.56 -4.47
CA GLU A 69 -1.54 -8.58 -3.73
C GLU A 69 -0.82 -7.96 -2.53
N ALA A 70 -1.04 -8.53 -1.36
CA ALA A 70 -0.25 -8.29 -0.15
C ALA A 70 0.95 -9.24 -0.15
N ILE A 71 2.13 -8.75 -0.54
CA ILE A 71 3.34 -9.58 -0.64
C ILE A 71 3.94 -9.83 0.75
N ASN A 72 4.10 -8.76 1.54
CA ASN A 72 4.49 -8.80 2.96
C ASN A 72 4.26 -7.42 3.61
N GLU A 73 4.59 -7.27 4.90
CA GLU A 73 4.41 -6.03 5.66
C GLU A 73 5.19 -4.81 5.14
N ARG A 74 6.04 -5.00 4.12
CA ARG A 74 6.83 -3.96 3.45
C ARG A 74 6.48 -3.78 1.98
N ILE A 75 5.68 -4.65 1.37
CA ILE A 75 5.42 -4.64 -0.07
C ILE A 75 3.94 -4.96 -0.35
N ILE A 76 3.29 -4.06 -1.09
CA ILE A 76 1.93 -4.25 -1.61
C ILE A 76 1.89 -3.86 -3.09
N ARG A 77 1.14 -4.62 -3.88
CA ARG A 77 0.96 -4.40 -5.31
C ARG A 77 -0.51 -4.23 -5.66
N LEU A 78 -0.78 -3.35 -6.62
CA LEU A 78 -2.08 -3.09 -7.24
C LEU A 78 -1.90 -3.13 -8.76
N ARG A 79 -2.89 -3.66 -9.47
CA ARG A 79 -3.01 -3.50 -10.93
C ARG A 79 -4.38 -2.94 -11.29
N ILE A 80 -4.38 -1.87 -12.09
CA ILE A 80 -5.57 -1.32 -12.73
C ILE A 80 -5.43 -1.56 -14.23
N LYS A 81 -6.29 -2.42 -14.79
CA LYS A 81 -6.37 -2.59 -16.25
C LYS A 81 -7.20 -1.43 -16.81
N CYS A 82 -6.53 -0.51 -17.47
CA CYS A 82 -7.13 0.61 -18.17
C CYS A 82 -6.48 0.74 -19.55
N GLU A 83 -7.18 1.40 -20.46
CA GLU A 83 -6.70 1.67 -21.82
C GLU A 83 -6.15 3.10 -21.93
N PRO A 84 -5.11 3.32 -22.75
CA PRO A 84 -4.41 2.32 -23.58
C PRO A 84 -3.36 1.50 -22.81
N ILE A 85 -2.97 1.92 -21.60
CA ILE A 85 -1.87 1.31 -20.84
C ILE A 85 -2.35 0.95 -19.42
N PRO A 86 -2.16 -0.30 -18.96
CA PRO A 86 -2.48 -0.70 -17.61
C PRO A 86 -1.53 -0.05 -16.60
N ILE A 87 -2.06 0.35 -15.45
CA ILE A 87 -1.28 0.91 -14.35
C ILE A 87 -0.92 -0.21 -13.37
N ASN A 88 0.37 -0.40 -13.11
CA ASN A 88 0.86 -1.26 -12.03
C ASN A 88 1.51 -0.37 -10.97
N MET A 89 1.01 -0.45 -9.74
CA MET A 89 1.58 0.28 -8.61
C MET A 89 2.17 -0.73 -7.63
N ILE A 90 3.41 -0.48 -7.21
CA ILE A 90 4.10 -1.26 -6.17
C ILE A 90 4.55 -0.27 -5.12
N VAL A 91 4.08 -0.43 -3.88
CA VAL A 91 4.49 0.38 -2.74
C VAL A 91 5.45 -0.46 -1.90
N ILE A 92 6.65 0.08 -1.67
CA ILE A 92 7.74 -0.60 -0.99
C ILE A 92 8.23 0.27 0.17
N TYR A 93 8.29 -0.31 1.37
CA TYR A 93 8.98 0.26 2.51
C TYR A 93 10.36 -0.41 2.68
N ALA A 94 11.38 0.22 2.09
CA ALA A 94 12.75 -0.28 2.14
C ALA A 94 13.28 -0.36 3.58
N PRO A 95 14.05 -1.41 3.94
CA PRO A 95 14.68 -1.50 5.25
C PRO A 95 15.74 -0.41 5.41
N ILE A 96 15.78 0.24 6.58
CA ILE A 96 16.72 1.32 6.90
C ILE A 96 18.02 0.77 7.51
N ASN A 97 18.35 -0.50 7.28
CA ASN A 97 19.62 -1.04 7.78
C ASN A 97 20.75 -0.31 7.06
N SER A 98 21.62 0.35 7.84
CA SER A 98 22.88 0.87 7.33
C SER A 98 23.66 -0.30 6.76
N THR A 99 23.85 -0.30 5.44
CA THR A 99 24.90 -1.09 4.80
C THR A 99 26.24 -0.48 5.22
N ASN A 100 26.64 -0.71 6.47
CA ASN A 100 27.98 -0.48 7.02
C ASN A 100 28.29 -1.57 8.05
N LYS A 101 27.91 -2.82 7.77
CA LYS A 101 28.82 -3.89 8.13
C LYS A 101 29.91 -3.85 7.08
N HIS A 102 31.05 -3.27 7.46
CA HIS A 102 32.29 -3.39 6.69
C HIS A 102 32.39 -4.83 6.18
N ILE A 103 32.44 -4.98 4.87
CA ILE A 103 32.99 -6.17 4.26
C ILE A 103 34.48 -6.08 4.61
N THR A 104 34.87 -6.67 5.74
CA THR A 104 36.28 -6.99 5.96
C THR A 104 36.60 -8.13 5.02
N GLU A 105 37.42 -7.80 4.00
CA GLU A 105 38.17 -8.75 3.18
C GLU A 105 39.02 -9.70 4.03
#